data_AF-A0A8K0P8S1-F1
#
_entry.id   AF-A0A8K0P8S1-F1
#
_cell.length_a   1.000
_cell.length_b   1.000
_cell.length_c   1.000
_cell.angle_alpha   90.00
_cell.angle_beta   90.00
_cell.angle_gamma   90.00
#
_symmetry.space_group_name_H-M   'P 1'
#
loop_
_entity.id
_entity.type
_entity.pdbx_description
1 polymer ?
#
loop_
_entity_poly.entity_id
_entity_poly.type
_entity_poly.pdbx_seq_one_letter_code
_entity_poly.pdbx_strand_id
1 'polypeptide(L)'
;MFNPNEAPTGFNEPRTFWKSFNRIRANHGLCSSLKHKWGFLDSPLVLAGSMILLAASASLYDLYLGPSPENLRKDKGFFTNLFLCFSVKNNLLHLPRKRENAGGLNIMFGIRFISTASIIVSHKFLHVLLGPIQNPGYIEETNRDPSYTWFLHGDLVVDTFFTSGAFLLSYFLTKQLEKKDVGISMLYIFRYVRLTPVLMAVMLFYSTILNKIGSGPLWEKITSPEKEKCLENWWTNILYINNYVNSDKMVNS
;
A
#
# COMPACT_ATOMS: atom_id res chain seq x y z
N MET A 1 -23.65 -17.84 29.05
CA MET A 1 -23.84 -16.91 30.17
C MET A 1 -22.78 -17.27 31.22
N PHE A 2 -21.62 -16.60 31.22
CA PHE A 2 -20.49 -16.96 32.10
C PHE A 2 -20.51 -16.01 33.30
N ASN A 3 -20.73 -16.52 34.50
CA ASN A 3 -20.79 -15.72 35.72
C ASN A 3 -19.36 -15.45 36.22
N PRO A 4 -18.86 -14.21 36.20
CA PRO A 4 -17.46 -13.90 36.53
C PRO A 4 -17.08 -14.10 38.01
N ASN A 5 -18.06 -14.41 38.87
CA ASN A 5 -17.86 -14.60 40.31
C ASN A 5 -17.77 -16.08 40.74
N GLU A 6 -17.94 -17.03 39.81
CA GLU A 6 -17.83 -18.47 40.10
C GLU A 6 -16.49 -19.02 39.58
N ALA A 7 -15.73 -19.63 40.47
CA ALA A 7 -14.51 -20.33 40.10
C ALA A 7 -14.88 -21.63 39.36
N PRO A 8 -14.19 -21.98 38.26
CA PRO A 8 -14.46 -23.22 37.54
C PRO A 8 -14.14 -24.43 38.42
N THR A 9 -15.04 -25.41 38.43
CA THR A 9 -14.87 -26.66 39.18
C THR A 9 -13.68 -27.44 38.62
N GLY A 10 -12.67 -27.71 39.46
CA GLY A 10 -11.46 -28.47 39.09
C GLY A 10 -10.13 -27.74 39.30
N PHE A 11 -10.15 -26.46 39.70
CA PHE A 11 -8.94 -25.68 39.98
C PHE A 11 -8.92 -25.27 41.47
N ASN A 12 -8.10 -25.95 42.28
CA ASN A 12 -8.08 -25.78 43.75
C ASN A 12 -7.00 -24.77 44.20
N GLU A 13 -6.95 -23.61 43.55
CA GLU A 13 -6.05 -22.51 43.94
C GLU A 13 -6.75 -21.61 45.00
N PRO A 14 -6.00 -21.02 45.95
CA PRO A 14 -6.59 -20.14 46.96
C PRO A 14 -7.30 -18.95 46.29
N ARG A 15 -8.49 -18.57 46.80
CA ARG A 15 -9.32 -17.47 46.26
C ARG A 15 -8.55 -16.17 46.04
N THR A 16 -7.50 -15.91 46.82
CA THR A 16 -6.61 -14.76 46.68
C THR A 16 -5.80 -14.82 45.39
N PHE A 17 -5.28 -15.99 45.03
CA PHE A 17 -4.58 -16.22 43.77
C PHE A 17 -5.53 -16.08 42.59
N TRP A 18 -6.75 -16.64 42.66
CA TRP A 18 -7.73 -16.50 41.57
C TRP A 18 -8.20 -15.06 41.38
N LYS A 19 -8.44 -14.32 42.46
CA LYS A 19 -8.72 -12.87 42.41
C LYS A 19 -7.54 -12.07 41.86
N SER A 20 -6.30 -12.43 42.23
CA SER A 20 -5.09 -11.81 41.68
C SER A 20 -4.97 -12.08 40.18
N PHE A 21 -5.17 -13.33 39.76
CA PHE A 21 -5.09 -13.75 38.37
C PHE A 21 -6.17 -13.10 37.49
N ASN A 22 -7.41 -13.02 37.98
CA ASN A 22 -8.48 -12.29 37.30
C ASN A 22 -8.25 -10.78 37.28
N ARG A 23 -7.66 -10.20 38.34
CA ARG A 23 -7.28 -8.78 38.39
C ARG A 23 -6.13 -8.48 37.42
N ILE A 24 -5.16 -9.39 37.26
CA ILE A 24 -4.08 -9.30 36.26
C ILE A 24 -4.66 -9.41 34.84
N ARG A 25 -5.57 -10.37 34.59
CA ARG A 25 -6.24 -10.53 33.28
C ARG A 25 -7.13 -9.32 32.93
N ALA A 26 -7.82 -8.73 33.89
CA ALA A 26 -8.60 -7.50 33.70
C ALA A 26 -7.70 -6.28 33.44
N ASN A 27 -6.56 -6.16 34.12
CA ASN A 27 -5.59 -5.08 33.88
C ASN A 27 -4.93 -5.18 32.49
N HIS A 28 -4.73 -6.40 31.95
CA HIS A 28 -4.31 -6.57 30.54
C HIS A 28 -5.41 -6.16 29.54
N GLY A 29 -6.70 -6.26 29.89
CA GLY A 29 -7.83 -5.79 29.07
C GLY A 29 -8.11 -4.28 29.17
N LEU A 30 -7.61 -3.61 30.22
CA LEU A 30 -7.79 -2.17 30.46
C LEU A 30 -6.69 -1.30 29.81
N CYS A 31 -5.65 -1.91 29.22
CA CYS A 31 -4.58 -1.18 28.53
C CYS A 31 -5.00 -0.68 27.12
N SER A 32 -6.16 -1.08 26.59
CA SER A 32 -6.69 -0.52 25.32
C SER A 32 -7.54 0.75 25.53
N SER A 33 -8.11 0.96 26.72
CA SER A 33 -9.01 2.09 26.98
C SER A 33 -8.27 3.41 27.26
N LEU A 34 -7.00 3.36 27.67
CA LEU A 34 -6.20 4.54 28.00
C LEU A 34 -5.36 5.12 26.84
N LYS A 35 -5.49 4.62 25.62
CA LYS A 35 -4.91 5.26 24.42
C LYS A 35 -5.80 6.34 23.77
N HIS A 36 -6.86 6.79 24.47
CA HIS A 36 -7.75 7.86 24.02
C HIS A 36 -7.21 9.30 24.18
N LYS A 37 -5.89 9.50 24.30
CA LYS A 37 -5.30 10.84 24.52
C LYS A 37 -4.02 11.12 23.72
N TRP A 38 -4.06 11.00 22.39
CA TRP A 38 -3.04 11.59 21.50
C TRP A 38 -3.76 11.92 20.19
N GLY A 39 -4.23 13.14 19.95
CA GLY A 39 -3.44 14.32 19.62
C GLY A 39 -3.82 14.71 18.20
N PHE A 40 -4.39 15.90 17.99
CA PHE A 40 -4.96 16.37 16.72
C PHE A 40 -3.99 16.28 15.51
N LEU A 41 -2.69 16.09 15.76
CA LEU A 41 -1.62 16.00 14.77
C LEU A 41 -1.50 14.64 14.04
N ASP A 42 -2.01 13.54 14.61
CA ASP A 42 -1.73 12.17 14.11
C ASP A 42 -2.83 11.59 13.19
N SER A 43 -3.84 12.38 12.82
CA SER A 43 -4.95 11.89 11.99
C SER A 43 -4.57 11.85 10.49
N PRO A 44 -5.01 10.83 9.72
CA PRO A 44 -4.79 10.78 8.26
C PRO A 44 -5.34 12.00 7.51
N LEU A 45 -6.34 12.67 8.09
CA LEU A 45 -6.89 13.93 7.56
C LEU A 45 -5.89 15.07 7.65
N VAL A 46 -5.02 15.09 8.66
CA VAL A 46 -3.95 16.10 8.80
C VAL A 46 -2.84 15.86 7.79
N LEU A 47 -2.48 14.59 7.55
CA LEU A 47 -1.52 14.25 6.50
C LEU A 47 -2.06 14.63 5.11
N ALA A 48 -3.30 14.25 4.80
CA ALA A 48 -3.95 14.64 3.56
C ALA A 48 -4.06 16.17 3.43
N GLY A 49 -4.45 16.86 4.52
CA GLY A 49 -4.52 18.32 4.59
C GLY A 49 -3.15 18.98 4.35
N SER A 50 -2.09 18.47 4.97
CA SER A 50 -0.72 18.99 4.77
C SER A 50 -0.24 18.80 3.33
N MET A 51 -0.58 17.67 2.70
CA MET A 51 -0.23 17.41 1.30
C MET A 51 -0.98 18.35 0.35
N ILE A 52 -2.27 18.62 0.64
CA ILE A 52 -3.08 19.57 -0.13
C ILE A 52 -2.52 21.00 0.02
N LEU A 53 -2.15 21.40 1.24
CA LEU A 53 -1.55 22.72 1.50
C LEU A 53 -0.18 22.89 0.82
N LEU A 54 0.65 21.83 0.82
CA LEU A 54 1.92 21.82 0.08
C LEU A 54 1.69 21.93 -1.43
N ALA A 55 0.73 21.18 -1.99
CA ALA A 55 0.41 21.25 -3.40
C ALA A 55 -0.19 22.62 -3.80
N ALA A 56 -1.03 23.21 -2.94
CA ALA A 56 -1.62 24.53 -3.16
C ALA A 56 -0.56 25.64 -3.09
N SER A 57 0.31 25.62 -2.08
CA SER A 57 1.42 26.57 -1.95
C SER A 57 2.44 26.46 -3.08
N ALA A 58 2.77 25.23 -3.52
CA ALA A 58 3.60 25.00 -4.71
C ALA A 58 2.94 25.54 -5.99
N SER A 59 1.64 25.34 -6.16
CA SER A 59 0.90 25.83 -7.33
C SER A 59 0.76 27.36 -7.31
N LEU A 60 0.58 27.98 -6.14
CA LEU A 60 0.57 29.44 -5.98
C LEU A 60 1.94 30.05 -6.26
N TYR A 61 3.02 29.41 -5.79
CA TYR A 61 4.39 29.83 -6.07
C TYR A 61 4.70 29.75 -7.58
N ASP A 62 4.23 28.71 -8.25
CA ASP A 62 4.34 28.53 -9.70
C ASP A 62 3.52 29.57 -10.48
N LEU A 63 2.36 30.00 -9.96
CA LEU A 63 1.57 31.10 -10.52
C LEU A 63 2.25 32.47 -10.36
N TYR A 64 2.82 32.74 -9.18
CA TYR A 64 3.56 33.98 -8.91
C TYR A 64 4.77 34.14 -9.83
N LEU A 65 5.40 33.03 -10.19
CA LEU A 65 6.57 33.02 -11.06
C LEU A 65 6.28 33.21 -12.56
N GLY A 66 5.00 33.18 -12.95
CA GLY A 66 4.57 33.36 -14.33
C GLY A 66 5.01 32.23 -15.28
N PRO A 67 4.61 32.27 -16.56
CA PRO A 67 5.03 31.31 -17.57
C PRO A 67 6.51 31.52 -17.92
N SER A 68 7.40 31.01 -17.06
CA SER A 68 8.84 31.07 -17.28
C SER A 68 9.27 29.91 -18.20
N PRO A 69 10.10 30.15 -19.24
CA PRO A 69 10.55 29.09 -20.14
C PRO A 69 11.29 27.99 -19.37
N GLU A 70 11.14 26.71 -19.77
CA GLU A 70 11.73 25.52 -19.09
C GLU A 70 13.24 25.69 -18.76
N ASN A 71 13.95 26.49 -19.55
CA ASN A 71 15.37 26.78 -19.40
C ASN A 71 15.73 27.64 -18.17
N LEU A 72 14.87 28.58 -17.73
CA LEU A 72 15.09 29.37 -16.50
C LEU A 72 14.82 28.56 -15.21
N ARG A 73 14.16 27.41 -15.33
CA ARG A 73 13.78 26.57 -14.19
C ARG A 73 14.89 25.62 -13.75
N LYS A 74 15.74 25.18 -14.69
CA LYS A 74 16.91 24.34 -14.42
C LYS A 74 17.97 25.01 -13.55
N ASP A 75 17.98 26.34 -13.53
CA ASP A 75 18.98 27.15 -12.82
C ASP A 75 18.63 27.46 -11.35
N LYS A 76 17.51 26.92 -10.86
CA LYS A 76 17.07 27.12 -9.48
C LYS A 76 17.65 26.07 -8.53
N GLY A 77 17.84 26.47 -7.27
CA GLY A 77 18.33 25.59 -6.21
C GLY A 77 17.48 24.34 -6.01
N PHE A 78 18.10 23.28 -5.50
CA PHE A 78 17.51 21.95 -5.28
C PHE A 78 16.13 22.00 -4.61
N PHE A 79 15.98 22.77 -3.54
CA PHE A 79 14.72 22.90 -2.80
C PHE A 79 13.60 23.52 -3.61
N THR A 80 13.91 24.50 -4.48
CA THR A 80 12.91 25.12 -5.34
C THR A 80 12.42 24.15 -6.40
N ASN A 81 13.31 23.34 -6.97
CA ASN A 81 12.93 22.28 -7.91
C ASN A 81 12.07 21.20 -7.23
N LEU A 82 12.44 20.79 -6.01
CA LEU A 82 11.65 19.84 -5.23
C LEU A 82 10.26 20.38 -4.91
N PHE A 83 10.13 21.64 -4.53
CA PHE A 83 8.83 22.27 -4.24
C PHE A 83 7.97 22.39 -5.50
N LEU A 84 8.58 22.74 -6.64
CA LEU A 84 7.90 22.82 -7.93
C LEU A 84 7.43 21.45 -8.45
N CYS A 85 8.03 20.34 -8.01
CA CYS A 85 7.52 19.00 -8.31
C CYS A 85 6.10 18.76 -7.74
N PHE A 86 5.68 19.50 -6.71
CA PHE A 86 4.33 19.42 -6.14
C PHE A 86 3.32 20.39 -6.79
N SER A 87 3.74 21.21 -7.78
CA SER A 87 2.82 22.09 -8.52
C SER A 87 1.85 21.28 -9.38
N VAL A 88 0.56 21.38 -9.07
CA VAL A 88 -0.51 20.66 -9.80
C VAL A 88 -0.65 21.19 -11.21
N LYS A 89 -0.60 22.52 -11.38
CA LYS A 89 -0.74 23.17 -12.69
C LYS A 89 0.31 22.65 -13.67
N ASN A 90 1.58 22.66 -13.27
CA ASN A 90 2.66 22.23 -14.15
C ASN A 90 2.58 20.73 -14.47
N ASN A 91 2.32 19.90 -13.45
CA ASN A 91 2.20 18.45 -13.66
C ASN A 91 1.03 18.12 -14.58
N LEU A 92 -0.13 18.77 -14.40
CA LEU A 92 -1.34 18.54 -15.19
C LEU A 92 -1.17 19.03 -16.64
N LEU A 93 -0.49 20.17 -16.85
CA LEU A 93 -0.17 20.69 -18.18
C LEU A 93 0.83 19.82 -18.94
N HIS A 94 1.67 19.04 -18.25
CA HIS A 94 2.58 18.09 -18.88
C HIS A 94 1.94 16.72 -19.19
N LEU A 95 0.78 16.38 -18.61
CA LEU A 95 0.07 15.12 -18.90
C LEU A 95 -0.35 14.96 -20.37
N PRO A 96 -0.92 15.98 -21.06
CA PRO A 96 -1.33 15.85 -22.46
C PRO A 96 -0.15 15.89 -23.46
N ARG A 97 1.10 16.02 -22.99
CA ARG A 97 2.27 16.06 -23.89
C ARG A 97 2.43 14.70 -24.55
N LYS A 98 1.99 14.60 -25.81
CA LYS A 98 2.23 13.46 -26.69
C LYS A 98 3.74 13.23 -26.78
N ARG A 99 4.24 12.22 -26.09
CA ARG A 99 5.62 11.78 -26.28
C ARG A 99 5.70 11.08 -27.62
N GLU A 100 6.46 11.66 -28.56
CA GLU A 100 6.83 10.96 -29.78
C GLU A 100 7.77 9.81 -29.41
N ASN A 101 7.19 8.66 -29.11
CA ASN A 101 7.96 7.45 -28.93
C ASN A 101 8.31 6.89 -30.31
N ALA A 102 9.59 6.94 -30.66
CA ALA A 102 10.17 6.44 -31.92
C ALA A 102 10.03 4.91 -32.15
N GLY A 103 9.13 4.22 -31.44
CA GLY A 103 8.97 2.77 -31.48
C GLY A 103 7.53 2.25 -31.47
N GLY A 104 6.51 3.10 -31.63
CA GLY A 104 5.12 2.63 -31.78
C GLY A 104 4.47 1.95 -30.57
N LEU A 105 5.13 1.91 -29.41
CA LEU A 105 4.70 1.17 -28.21
C LEU A 105 3.57 1.83 -27.41
N ASN A 106 2.89 2.84 -27.96
CA ASN A 106 1.85 3.58 -27.25
C ASN A 106 0.66 2.69 -26.87
N ILE A 107 0.33 1.70 -27.70
CA ILE A 107 -0.76 0.76 -27.41
C ILE A 107 -0.46 -0.11 -26.18
N MET A 108 0.82 -0.49 -25.98
CA MET A 108 1.25 -1.27 -24.83
C MET A 108 1.13 -0.47 -23.53
N PHE A 109 1.42 0.83 -23.57
CA PHE A 109 1.16 1.71 -22.44
C PHE A 109 -0.34 1.86 -22.13
N GLY A 110 -1.19 1.88 -23.15
CA GLY A 110 -2.65 1.87 -23.00
C GLY A 110 -3.18 0.60 -22.34
N ILE A 111 -2.75 -0.58 -22.82
CA ILE A 111 -3.10 -1.87 -22.20
C ILE A 111 -2.68 -1.89 -20.74
N ARG A 112 -1.43 -1.48 -20.45
CA ARG A 112 -0.92 -1.44 -19.08
C ARG A 112 -1.74 -0.52 -18.17
N PHE A 113 -2.20 0.63 -18.69
CA PHE A 113 -3.06 1.53 -17.94
C PHE A 113 -4.40 0.87 -17.58
N ILE A 114 -5.07 0.26 -18.55
CA ILE A 114 -6.34 -0.42 -18.35
C ILE A 114 -6.17 -1.60 -17.38
N SER A 115 -5.15 -2.44 -17.57
CA SER A 115 -4.87 -3.56 -16.65
C SER A 115 -4.61 -3.07 -15.22
N THR A 116 -3.84 -2.00 -15.04
CA THR A 116 -3.57 -1.43 -13.71
C THR A 116 -4.85 -0.91 -13.06
N ALA A 117 -5.69 -0.20 -13.81
CA ALA A 117 -6.97 0.31 -13.30
C ALA A 117 -7.89 -0.84 -12.86
N SER A 118 -7.98 -1.89 -13.68
CA SER A 118 -8.76 -3.09 -13.34
C SER A 118 -8.24 -3.78 -12.08
N ILE A 119 -6.92 -3.95 -11.91
CA ILE A 119 -6.33 -4.55 -10.70
C ILE A 119 -6.70 -3.76 -9.44
N ILE A 120 -6.67 -2.42 -9.52
CA ILE A 120 -7.05 -1.56 -8.38
C ILE A 120 -8.52 -1.80 -7.99
N VAL A 121 -9.42 -1.86 -8.97
CA VAL A 121 -10.84 -2.13 -8.70
C VAL A 121 -11.03 -3.53 -8.11
N SER A 122 -10.36 -4.54 -8.67
CA SER A 122 -10.41 -5.93 -8.17
C SER A 122 -9.91 -6.04 -6.73
N HIS A 123 -8.80 -5.38 -6.38
CA HIS A 123 -8.30 -5.40 -4.98
C HIS A 123 -9.23 -4.66 -4.01
N LYS A 124 -9.84 -3.55 -4.43
CA LYS A 124 -10.86 -2.89 -3.61
C LYS A 124 -12.03 -3.84 -3.35
N PHE A 125 -12.50 -4.53 -4.38
CA PHE A 125 -13.60 -5.48 -4.28
C PHE A 125 -13.24 -6.66 -3.36
N LEU A 126 -12.04 -7.22 -3.51
CA LEU A 126 -11.52 -8.28 -2.64
C LEU A 126 -11.49 -7.86 -1.16
N HIS A 127 -11.02 -6.64 -0.86
CA HIS A 127 -11.04 -6.12 0.51
C HIS A 127 -12.44 -5.93 1.09
N VAL A 128 -13.42 -5.59 0.25
CA VAL A 128 -14.84 -5.51 0.67
C VAL A 128 -15.39 -6.90 0.97
N LEU A 129 -15.08 -7.90 0.14
CA LEU A 129 -15.48 -9.29 0.35
C LEU A 129 -14.86 -9.93 1.60
N LEU A 130 -13.57 -9.69 1.84
CA LEU A 130 -12.84 -10.20 3.01
C LEU A 130 -13.12 -9.37 4.29
N GLY A 131 -13.79 -8.23 4.15
CA GLY A 131 -14.14 -7.34 5.24
C GLY A 131 -15.36 -7.80 6.05
N PRO A 132 -15.71 -7.06 7.12
CA PRO A 132 -16.94 -7.29 7.86
C PRO A 132 -18.17 -6.97 7.01
N ILE A 133 -18.94 -8.00 6.66
CA ILE A 133 -20.14 -7.86 5.83
C ILE A 133 -21.36 -7.68 6.74
N GLN A 134 -22.10 -6.58 6.57
CA GLN A 134 -23.35 -6.35 7.30
C GLN A 134 -24.53 -7.16 6.74
N ASN A 135 -24.53 -7.44 5.44
CA ASN A 135 -25.57 -8.22 4.77
C ASN A 135 -24.94 -9.27 3.82
N PRO A 136 -24.86 -10.55 4.23
CA PRO A 136 -24.29 -11.59 3.37
C PRO A 136 -25.14 -11.90 2.14
N GLY A 137 -26.47 -11.70 2.20
CA GLY A 137 -27.37 -11.95 1.07
C GLY A 137 -27.11 -11.03 -0.12
N TYR A 138 -26.75 -9.77 0.14
CA TYR A 138 -26.42 -8.80 -0.92
C TYR A 138 -25.18 -9.22 -1.73
N ILE A 139 -24.19 -9.84 -1.08
CA ILE A 139 -22.98 -10.32 -1.76
C ILE A 139 -23.26 -11.59 -2.55
N GLU A 140 -24.12 -12.46 -2.03
CA GLU A 140 -24.53 -13.66 -2.76
C GLU A 140 -25.32 -13.29 -4.04
N GLU A 141 -26.24 -12.33 -3.96
CA GLU A 141 -26.95 -11.81 -5.12
C GLU A 141 -26.01 -11.12 -6.11
N THR A 142 -25.07 -10.29 -5.61
CA THR A 142 -24.04 -9.64 -6.42
C THR A 142 -23.14 -10.66 -7.14
N ASN A 143 -22.76 -11.76 -6.48
CA ASN A 143 -21.91 -12.79 -7.09
C ASN A 143 -22.64 -13.65 -8.13
N ARG A 144 -23.98 -13.65 -8.13
CA ARG A 144 -24.78 -14.36 -9.16
C ARG A 144 -24.85 -13.59 -10.48
N ASP A 145 -24.61 -12.28 -10.44
CA ASP A 145 -24.58 -11.45 -11.63
C ASP A 145 -23.30 -11.72 -12.45
N PRO A 146 -23.41 -12.11 -13.74
CA PRO A 146 -22.26 -12.51 -14.56
C PRO A 146 -21.26 -11.39 -14.87
N SER A 147 -21.64 -10.12 -14.62
CA SER A 147 -20.74 -8.97 -14.73
C SER A 147 -19.63 -9.00 -13.67
N TYR A 148 -19.88 -9.60 -12.51
CA TYR A 148 -18.89 -9.67 -11.42
C TYR A 148 -17.89 -10.81 -11.58
N THR A 149 -18.18 -11.78 -12.48
CA THR A 149 -17.27 -12.86 -12.86
C THR A 149 -15.93 -12.34 -13.39
N TRP A 150 -15.91 -11.16 -14.02
CA TRP A 150 -14.68 -10.49 -14.44
C TRP A 150 -13.76 -10.13 -13.26
N PHE A 151 -14.33 -9.72 -12.12
CA PHE A 151 -13.55 -9.41 -10.91
C PHE A 151 -13.11 -10.67 -10.16
N LEU A 152 -13.91 -11.74 -10.24
CA LEU A 152 -13.55 -13.06 -9.69
C LEU A 152 -12.36 -13.67 -10.43
N HIS A 153 -12.29 -13.52 -11.76
CA HIS A 153 -11.12 -13.92 -12.57
C HIS A 153 -10.07 -12.82 -12.70
N GLY A 154 -9.82 -12.08 -11.61
CA GLY A 154 -8.79 -11.03 -11.57
C GLY A 154 -7.39 -11.52 -11.96
N ASP A 155 -7.11 -12.81 -11.81
CA ASP A 155 -5.83 -13.44 -12.15
C ASP A 155 -5.46 -13.23 -13.64
N LEU A 156 -6.43 -13.33 -14.55
CA LEU A 156 -6.20 -13.09 -15.99
C LEU A 156 -5.76 -11.65 -16.29
N VAL A 157 -6.28 -10.69 -15.52
CA VAL A 157 -5.92 -9.27 -15.64
C VAL A 157 -4.49 -9.05 -15.14
N VAL A 158 -4.13 -9.71 -14.04
CA VAL A 158 -2.79 -9.68 -13.46
C VAL A 158 -1.77 -10.29 -14.42
N ASP A 159 -2.09 -11.42 -15.06
CA ASP A 159 -1.26 -12.07 -16.07
C ASP A 159 -1.02 -11.15 -17.28
N THR A 160 -2.06 -10.44 -17.73
CA THR A 160 -1.93 -9.46 -18.82
C THR A 160 -1.01 -8.30 -18.43
N PHE A 161 -1.10 -7.83 -17.18
CA PHE A 161 -0.21 -6.79 -16.66
C PHE A 161 1.25 -7.25 -16.59
N PHE A 162 1.51 -8.46 -16.09
CA PHE A 162 2.86 -9.02 -16.05
C PHE A 162 3.41 -9.28 -17.45
N THR A 163 2.61 -9.83 -18.36
CA THR A 163 3.01 -10.12 -19.74
C THR A 163 3.36 -8.83 -20.51
N SER A 164 2.52 -7.80 -20.42
CA SER A 164 2.81 -6.50 -21.05
C SER A 164 4.06 -5.83 -20.46
N GLY A 165 4.30 -5.98 -19.15
CA GLY A 165 5.52 -5.52 -18.49
C GLY A 165 6.78 -6.28 -18.93
N ALA A 166 6.69 -7.61 -19.03
CA ALA A 166 7.78 -8.47 -19.47
C ALA A 166 8.16 -8.19 -20.93
N PHE A 167 7.17 -8.01 -21.81
CA PHE A 167 7.40 -7.63 -23.21
C PHE A 167 8.14 -6.29 -23.32
N LEU A 168 7.69 -5.25 -22.61
CA LEU A 168 8.35 -3.95 -22.60
C LEU A 168 9.79 -4.04 -22.08
N LEU A 169 10.00 -4.77 -20.98
CA LEU A 169 11.34 -4.98 -20.42
C LEU A 169 12.27 -5.67 -21.43
N SER A 170 11.80 -6.74 -22.06
CA SER A 170 12.54 -7.48 -23.09
C SER A 170 12.90 -6.58 -24.27
N TYR A 171 11.94 -5.80 -24.77
CA TYR A 171 12.17 -4.86 -25.87
C TYR A 171 13.23 -3.81 -25.53
N PHE A 172 13.17 -3.20 -24.34
CA PHE A 172 14.17 -2.23 -23.90
C PHE A 172 15.53 -2.87 -23.67
N LEU A 173 15.55 -4.10 -23.15
CA LEU A 173 16.79 -4.85 -22.94
C LEU A 173 17.50 -5.14 -24.26
N THR A 174 16.77 -5.62 -25.28
CA THR A 174 17.33 -5.86 -26.62
C THR A 174 17.92 -4.58 -27.21
N LYS A 175 17.21 -3.44 -27.10
CA LYS A 175 17.72 -2.14 -27.56
C LYS A 175 18.96 -1.65 -26.80
N GLN A 176 19.09 -1.97 -25.52
CA GLN A 176 20.27 -1.60 -24.73
C GLN A 176 21.46 -2.52 -25.03
N LEU A 177 21.21 -3.80 -25.28
CA LEU A 177 22.23 -4.77 -25.69
C LEU A 177 22.82 -4.41 -27.06
N GLU A 178 22.00 -3.98 -28.01
CA GLU A 178 22.45 -3.49 -29.33
C GLU A 178 23.37 -2.26 -29.24
N LYS A 179 23.26 -1.45 -28.17
CA LYS A 179 24.00 -0.19 -27.99
C LYS A 179 25.29 -0.33 -27.15
N LYS A 180 25.70 -1.55 -26.78
CA LYS A 180 26.79 -1.95 -25.87
C LYS A 180 26.50 -1.87 -24.36
N ASP A 181 26.67 -3.04 -23.74
CA ASP A 181 27.08 -3.38 -22.36
C ASP A 181 26.40 -2.67 -21.17
N VAL A 182 25.09 -2.90 -21.04
CA VAL A 182 24.48 -2.95 -19.71
C VAL A 182 24.67 -4.35 -19.14
N GLY A 183 25.58 -4.49 -18.18
CA GLY A 183 25.71 -5.73 -17.41
C GLY A 183 24.37 -6.09 -16.78
N ILE A 184 23.98 -7.36 -16.86
CA ILE A 184 22.73 -7.87 -16.27
C ILE A 184 22.65 -7.50 -14.78
N SER A 185 23.78 -7.52 -14.09
CA SER A 185 23.92 -7.07 -12.68
C SER A 185 23.46 -5.62 -12.47
N MET A 186 23.81 -4.71 -13.38
CA MET A 186 23.41 -3.30 -13.29
C MET A 186 21.90 -3.14 -13.41
N LEU A 187 21.23 -3.93 -14.27
CA LEU A 187 19.78 -3.92 -14.43
C LEU A 187 19.08 -4.40 -13.15
N TYR A 188 19.60 -5.45 -12.51
CA TYR A 188 19.08 -5.93 -11.23
C TYR A 188 19.28 -4.91 -10.11
N ILE A 189 20.45 -4.24 -10.05
CA ILE A 189 20.71 -3.17 -9.08
C ILE A 189 19.75 -2.01 -9.28
N PHE A 190 19.55 -1.53 -10.52
CA PHE A 190 18.58 -0.47 -10.79
C PHE A 190 17.16 -0.87 -10.42
N ARG A 191 16.78 -2.13 -10.68
CA ARG A 191 15.48 -2.66 -10.29
C ARG A 191 15.33 -2.68 -8.77
N TYR A 192 16.37 -3.10 -8.05
CA TYR A 192 16.39 -3.12 -6.59
C TYR A 192 16.27 -1.71 -6.01
N VAL A 193 17.16 -0.79 -6.40
CA VAL A 193 17.17 0.61 -5.92
C VAL A 193 15.86 1.32 -6.23
N ARG A 194 15.17 0.97 -7.32
CA ARG A 194 13.87 1.56 -7.67
C ARG A 194 12.71 1.00 -6.85
N LEU A 195 12.68 -0.30 -6.55
CA LEU A 195 11.56 -0.96 -5.89
C LEU A 195 11.66 -0.91 -4.35
N THR A 196 12.86 -1.03 -3.81
CA THR A 196 13.09 -1.09 -2.35
C THR A 196 12.58 0.15 -1.59
N PRO A 197 12.75 1.41 -2.07
CA PRO A 197 12.25 2.58 -1.36
C PRO A 197 10.73 2.59 -1.23
N VAL A 198 10.04 2.16 -2.28
CA VAL A 198 8.57 2.06 -2.28
C VAL A 198 8.12 0.97 -1.32
N LEU A 199 8.77 -0.21 -1.36
CA LEU A 199 8.45 -1.29 -0.45
C LEU A 199 8.67 -0.89 1.02
N MET A 200 9.79 -0.22 1.32
CA MET A 200 10.11 0.27 2.65
C MET A 200 9.08 1.31 3.12
N ALA A 201 8.70 2.26 2.26
CA ALA A 201 7.66 3.24 2.59
C ALA A 201 6.31 2.57 2.89
N VAL A 202 5.94 1.54 2.13
CA VAL A 202 4.72 0.75 2.37
C VAL A 202 4.81 0.01 3.70
N MET A 203 5.91 -0.69 4.00
CA MET A 203 6.08 -1.38 5.30
C MET A 203 6.04 -0.41 6.48
N LEU A 204 6.66 0.76 6.35
CA LEU A 204 6.59 1.83 7.36
C LEU A 204 5.15 2.34 7.52
N PHE A 205 4.42 2.51 6.41
CA PHE A 205 3.02 2.90 6.44
C PHE A 205 2.15 1.87 7.19
N TYR A 206 2.28 0.58 6.88
CA TYR A 206 1.54 -0.50 7.56
C TYR A 206 1.88 -0.60 9.07
N SER A 207 3.16 -0.44 9.42
CA SER A 207 3.61 -0.56 10.82
C SER A 207 3.26 0.66 11.69
N THR A 208 3.27 1.87 11.14
CA THR A 208 3.11 3.11 11.91
C THR A 208 1.77 3.80 11.68
N ILE A 209 1.46 4.14 10.42
CA ILE A 209 0.34 5.00 10.06
C ILE A 209 -0.96 4.20 10.07
N LEU A 210 -1.00 3.02 9.46
CA LEU A 210 -2.24 2.24 9.33
C LEU A 210 -2.85 1.87 10.70
N ASN A 211 -2.01 1.55 11.68
CA ASN A 211 -2.45 1.29 13.05
C ASN A 211 -3.11 2.51 13.73
N LYS A 212 -2.81 3.72 13.26
CA LYS A 212 -3.33 4.99 13.81
C LYS A 212 -4.55 5.53 13.05
N ILE A 213 -4.80 5.05 11.83
CA ILE A 213 -5.87 5.57 10.95
C ILE A 213 -7.27 5.16 11.41
N GLY A 214 -7.41 3.95 11.93
CA GLY A 214 -8.70 3.43 12.38
C GLY A 214 -8.79 3.28 13.89
N SER A 215 -10.00 3.35 14.40
CA SER A 215 -10.32 3.21 15.82
C SER A 215 -11.48 2.23 15.99
N GLY A 216 -11.27 1.20 16.80
CA GLY A 216 -12.28 0.19 17.14
C GLY A 216 -11.70 -1.22 17.35
N PRO A 217 -12.40 -2.10 18.08
CA PRO A 217 -11.94 -3.46 18.40
C PRO A 217 -11.76 -4.33 17.14
N LEU A 218 -12.51 -4.05 16.08
CA LEU A 218 -12.38 -4.73 14.80
C LEU A 218 -11.13 -4.26 14.02
N TRP A 219 -10.77 -2.98 14.14
CA TRP A 219 -9.58 -2.43 13.49
C TRP A 219 -8.31 -3.06 14.07
N GLU A 220 -8.24 -3.18 15.39
CA GLU A 220 -7.13 -3.84 16.08
C GLU A 220 -7.00 -5.32 15.66
N LYS A 221 -8.12 -6.02 15.48
CA LYS A 221 -8.12 -7.42 15.04
C LYS A 221 -7.59 -7.60 13.60
N ILE A 222 -7.82 -6.63 12.71
CA ILE A 222 -7.37 -6.69 11.31
C ILE A 222 -5.90 -6.22 11.19
N THR A 223 -5.51 -5.19 11.92
CA THR A 223 -4.18 -4.56 11.76
C THR A 223 -3.07 -5.20 12.60
N SER A 224 -3.39 -5.76 13.78
CA SER A 224 -2.40 -6.43 14.64
C SER A 224 -1.66 -7.60 13.96
N PRO A 225 -2.33 -8.57 13.30
CA PRO A 225 -1.62 -9.67 12.66
C PRO A 225 -0.72 -9.21 11.50
N GLU A 226 -1.14 -8.19 10.75
CA GLU A 226 -0.35 -7.62 9.64
C GLU A 226 0.89 -6.89 10.16
N LYS A 227 0.77 -6.19 11.30
CA LYS A 227 1.89 -5.56 11.99
C LYS A 227 2.92 -6.58 12.48
N GLU A 228 2.46 -7.65 13.14
CA GLU A 228 3.33 -8.71 13.66
C GLU A 228 4.09 -9.40 12.53
N LYS A 229 3.39 -9.79 11.45
CA LYS A 229 4.01 -10.35 10.25
C LYS A 229 5.04 -9.41 9.63
N CYS A 230 4.76 -8.11 9.60
CA CYS A 230 5.70 -7.11 9.07
C CYS A 230 6.96 -7.02 9.94
N LEU A 231 6.82 -7.01 11.27
CA LEU A 231 7.95 -6.97 12.21
C LEU A 231 8.76 -8.26 12.28
N GLU A 232 8.16 -9.41 11.96
CA GLU A 232 8.85 -10.69 11.89
C GLU A 232 9.59 -10.85 10.54
N ASN A 233 8.97 -10.41 9.45
CA ASN A 233 9.43 -10.64 8.07
C ASN A 233 9.98 -9.38 7.37
N TRP A 234 10.27 -8.29 8.08
CA TRP A 234 10.79 -7.07 7.45
C TRP A 234 12.09 -7.32 6.68
N TRP A 235 13.00 -8.10 7.25
CA TRP A 235 14.31 -8.39 6.65
C TRP A 235 14.17 -9.31 5.42
N THR A 236 13.26 -10.29 5.45
CA THR A 236 13.00 -11.17 4.29
C THR A 236 12.31 -10.42 3.15
N ASN A 237 11.44 -9.46 3.47
CA ASN A 237 10.78 -8.59 2.49
C ASN A 237 11.79 -7.63 1.83
N ILE A 238 12.71 -7.02 2.59
CA ILE A 238 13.76 -6.13 2.04
C ILE A 238 14.74 -6.89 1.13
N LEU A 239 15.04 -8.14 1.48
CA LEU A 239 15.91 -9.01 0.68
C LEU A 239 15.16 -9.72 -0.46
N TYR A 240 13.85 -9.53 -0.61
CA TYR A 240 12.98 -10.22 -1.58
C TYR A 240 13.03 -11.76 -1.50
N ILE A 241 13.41 -12.32 -0.36
CA ILE A 241 13.50 -13.77 -0.11
C ILE A 241 12.31 -14.32 0.68
N ASN A 242 11.25 -13.51 0.85
CA ASN A 242 10.06 -13.93 1.60
C ASN A 242 9.43 -15.24 1.05
N ASN A 243 9.50 -15.44 -0.28
CA ASN A 243 9.02 -16.67 -0.93
C ASN A 243 9.89 -17.92 -0.68
N TYR A 244 11.12 -17.76 -0.18
CA TYR A 244 12.05 -18.88 0.06
C TYR A 244 12.17 -19.23 1.55
N VAL A 245 11.95 -18.26 2.43
CA VAL A 245 12.11 -18.41 3.90
C VAL A 245 10.79 -18.80 4.57
N ASN A 246 9.65 -18.34 4.05
CA ASN A 246 8.31 -18.64 4.60
C ASN A 246 7.51 -19.63 3.73
N SER A 247 8.20 -20.50 3.00
CA SER A 247 7.62 -21.53 2.13
C SER A 247 6.70 -22.50 2.89
N ASP A 248 6.97 -22.71 4.18
CA ASP A 248 6.26 -23.68 5.03
C ASP A 248 4.82 -23.26 5.40
N LYS A 249 4.38 -22.06 4.97
CA LYS A 249 2.99 -21.58 5.09
C LYS A 249 2.29 -21.42 3.73
N MET A 250 2.91 -21.84 2.63
CA MET A 250 2.22 -21.90 1.34
C MET A 250 1.31 -23.13 1.34
N VAL A 251 -0.01 -22.89 1.33
CA VAL A 251 -0.99 -23.92 1.05
C VAL A 251 -0.67 -24.46 -0.34
N ASN A 252 -0.32 -25.74 -0.43
CA ASN A 252 -0.44 -26.50 -1.67
C ASN A 252 -1.88 -26.33 -2.17
N SER A 253 -2.05 -25.63 -3.28
CA SER A 253 -3.20 -25.79 -4.17
C SER A 253 -2.67 -26.37 -5.48
#